data_AF-A0A948PR48-F1
#
_entry.id   AF-A0A948PR48-F1
#
_cell.length_a   1.000
_cell.length_b   1.000
_cell.length_c   1.000
_cell.angle_alpha   90.00
_cell.angle_beta   90.00
_cell.angle_gamma   90.00
#
_symmetry.space_group_name_H-M   'P 1'
#
loop_
_entity.id
_entity.type
_entity.pdbx_description
1 polymer ?
#
loop_
_entity_poly.entity_id
_entity_poly.type
_entity_poly.pdbx_seq_one_letter_code
_entity_poly.pdbx_strand_id
1 'polypeptide(L)' 'EQDILEKELGFYSVIWPSIETCDKALSVFIRFHLTNNLGVLDALVGQTAVALNLALHTFNQKHYAVIPGLQTIQPYKK' A
#
# COMPACT_ATOMS: atom_id res chain seq x y z
N GLU A 1 -22.84 9.43 6.97
CA GLU A 1 -21.39 9.13 6.98
C GLU A 1 -20.93 8.55 5.65
N GLN A 2 -21.60 7.52 5.11
CA GLN A 2 -21.28 6.93 3.81
C GLN A 2 -21.31 7.94 2.64
N ASP A 3 -22.36 8.74 2.50
CA ASP A 3 -22.47 9.72 1.40
C ASP A 3 -21.40 10.83 1.42
N ILE A 4 -20.87 11.14 2.61
CA ILE A 4 -19.79 12.13 2.75
C ILE A 4 -18.47 11.51 2.29
N LEU A 5 -18.22 10.25 2.69
CA LEU A 5 -17.04 9.50 2.28
C LEU A 5 -16.99 9.30 0.77
N GLU A 6 -18.12 8.94 0.14
CA GLU A 6 -18.19 8.75 -1.32
C GLU A 6 -17.89 10.05 -2.08
N LYS A 7 -18.34 11.21 -1.59
CA LYS A 7 -18.01 12.52 -2.17
C LYS A 7 -16.53 12.87 -2.05
N GLU A 8 -15.93 12.64 -0.88
CA GLU A 8 -14.48 12.88 -0.66
C GLU A 8 -13.62 11.95 -1.53
N LEU A 9 -14.01 10.69 -1.67
CA LEU A 9 -13.31 9.73 -2.53
C LEU A 9 -13.38 10.08 -4.02
N GLY A 10 -14.41 10.82 -4.45
CA GLY A 10 -14.58 11.27 -5.83
C GLY A 10 -13.45 12.17 -6.36
N PHE A 11 -12.64 12.75 -5.48
CA PHE A 11 -11.47 13.54 -5.86
C PHE A 11 -10.23 12.70 -6.19
N TYR A 12 -10.25 11.40 -5.88
CA TYR A 12 -9.11 10.51 -6.06
C TYR A 12 -9.37 9.51 -7.18
N SER A 13 -8.34 9.21 -7.96
CA SER A 13 -8.40 8.13 -8.94
C SER A 13 -8.32 6.77 -8.24
N VAL A 14 -9.31 5.91 -8.49
CA VAL A 14 -9.28 4.51 -8.05
C VAL A 14 -8.37 3.73 -9.00
N ILE A 15 -7.32 3.11 -8.45
CA ILE A 15 -6.41 2.26 -9.21
C ILE A 15 -6.67 0.80 -8.86
N TRP A 16 -6.85 -0.02 -9.90
CA TRP A 16 -6.91 -1.46 -9.78
C TRP A 16 -5.55 -2.07 -10.13
N PRO A 17 -4.94 -2.86 -9.22
CA PRO A 17 -3.64 -3.47 -9.49
C PRO A 17 -3.75 -4.48 -10.64
N SER A 18 -2.70 -4.57 -11.44
CA SER A 18 -2.59 -5.59 -12.48
C SER A 18 -2.40 -6.99 -11.87
N ILE A 19 -2.60 -8.04 -12.66
CA ILE A 19 -2.39 -9.43 -12.23
C ILE A 19 -0.94 -9.63 -11.79
N GLU A 20 0.02 -9.05 -12.51
CA GLU A 20 1.45 -9.12 -12.18
C GLU A 20 1.77 -8.41 -10.86
N THR A 21 1.05 -7.33 -10.55
CA THR A 21 1.17 -6.62 -9.27
C THR A 21 0.61 -7.48 -8.13
N CYS A 22 -0.53 -8.14 -8.35
CA CYS A 22 -1.12 -9.07 -7.40
C CYS A 22 -0.21 -10.26 -7.10
N ASP A 23 0.43 -10.85 -8.12
CA ASP A 23 1.37 -11.95 -7.95
C ASP A 23 2.62 -11.55 -7.13
N LYS A 24 3.15 -10.35 -7.41
CA LYS A 24 4.23 -9.76 -6.60
C LYS A 24 3.79 -9.48 -5.16
N ALA A 25 2.57 -8.97 -4.96
CA ALA A 25 2.01 -8.74 -3.63
C ALA A 25 1.90 -10.04 -2.84
N LEU A 26 1.42 -11.11 -3.48
CA LEU A 26 1.36 -12.43 -2.86
C LEU A 26 2.75 -12.95 -2.49
N SER A 27 3.73 -12.81 -3.38
CA SER A 27 5.12 -13.19 -3.13
C SER A 27 5.73 -12.45 -1.93
N VAL A 28 5.47 -11.14 -1.83
CA VAL A 28 5.93 -10.29 -0.71
C VAL A 28 5.23 -10.67 0.59
N PHE A 29 3.92 -10.93 0.53
CA PHE A 29 3.16 -11.38 1.69
C PHE A 29 3.71 -12.71 2.22
N ILE A 30 3.86 -13.73 1.38
CA ILE A 30 4.40 -15.04 1.78
C ILE A 30 5.76 -14.89 2.44
N ARG A 31 6.61 -14.01 1.90
CA ARG A 31 7.96 -13.78 2.42
C ARG A 31 7.99 -13.09 3.80
N PHE A 32 7.09 -12.14 4.06
CA PHE A 32 7.18 -11.26 5.23
C PHE A 32 6.03 -11.40 6.24
N HIS A 33 5.03 -12.22 5.95
CA HIS A 33 3.89 -12.42 6.85
C HIS A 33 4.32 -12.95 8.21
N LEU A 34 5.11 -14.03 8.25
CA LEU A 34 5.53 -14.65 9.52
C LEU A 34 6.66 -13.90 10.22
N THR A 35 7.54 -13.23 9.47
CA THR A 35 8.72 -12.55 10.03
C THR A 35 8.43 -11.13 10.48
N ASN A 36 7.52 -10.43 9.80
CA ASN A 36 7.26 -9.01 10.01
C ASN A 36 5.78 -8.69 10.25
N ASN A 37 4.96 -9.73 10.41
CA ASN A 37 3.51 -9.63 10.59
C ASN A 37 2.83 -8.83 9.47
N LEU A 38 3.40 -8.81 8.26
CA LEU A 38 2.88 -8.04 7.13
C LEU A 38 1.47 -8.53 6.78
N GLY A 39 0.51 -7.61 6.73
CA GLY A 39 -0.86 -7.90 6.32
C GLY A 39 -0.98 -8.13 4.82
N VAL A 40 -1.93 -8.96 4.38
CA VAL A 40 -2.18 -9.22 2.95
C VAL A 40 -2.59 -7.95 2.20
N LEU A 41 -3.39 -7.08 2.85
CA LEU A 41 -3.80 -5.80 2.28
C LEU A 41 -2.62 -4.81 2.23
N ASP A 42 -1.77 -4.79 3.26
CA ASP A 42 -0.57 -3.95 3.26
C ASP A 42 0.42 -4.37 2.16
N ALA A 43 0.57 -5.68 1.93
CA ALA A 43 1.38 -6.17 0.82
C ALA A 43 0.81 -5.74 -0.54
N LEU A 44 -0.51 -5.78 -0.73
CA LEU A 44 -1.18 -5.34 -1.95
C LEU A 44 -1.04 -3.83 -2.17
N VAL A 45 -1.31 -3.02 -1.15
CA VAL A 45 -1.18 -1.55 -1.21
C VAL A 45 0.27 -1.15 -1.47
N GLY A 46 1.22 -1.76 -0.75
CA GLY A 46 2.64 -1.50 -0.91
C GLY A 46 3.14 -1.87 -2.31
N GLN A 47 2.80 -3.06 -2.82
CA GLN A 47 3.22 -3.46 -4.17
C GLN A 47 2.54 -2.64 -5.27
N THR A 48 1.31 -2.18 -5.06
CA THR A 48 0.65 -1.27 -5.99
C THR A 48 1.42 0.06 -6.09
N ALA A 49 1.85 0.62 -4.95
CA ALA A 49 2.67 1.83 -4.95
C ALA A 49 4.03 1.62 -5.64
N VAL A 50 4.68 0.47 -5.41
CA VAL A 50 5.93 0.10 -6.11
C VAL A 50 5.73 -0.01 -7.62
N ALA A 51 4.69 -0.70 -8.07
CA ALA A 51 4.40 -0.90 -9.50
C ALA A 51 4.12 0.42 -10.23
N LEU A 52 3.50 1.39 -9.55
CA LEU A 52 3.21 2.72 -10.08
C LEU A 52 4.37 3.72 -9.90
N ASN A 53 5.46 3.31 -9.24
CA ASN A 53 6.57 4.18 -8.86
C ASN A 53 6.10 5.43 -8.06
N LEU A 54 5.18 5.21 -7.11
CA LEU A 54 4.61 6.25 -6.25
C LEU A 54 5.03 6.05 -4.79
N ALA A 55 5.04 7.14 -4.04
CA ALA A 55 5.27 7.10 -2.60
C ALA A 55 3.97 6.83 -1.83
N LEU A 56 4.01 5.87 -0.90
CA LEU A 56 2.88 5.58 -0.02
C LEU A 56 2.86 6.54 1.17
N HIS A 57 1.80 7.33 1.28
CA HIS A 57 1.58 8.20 2.42
C HIS A 57 1.00 7.38 3.57
N THR A 58 1.77 7.19 4.65
CA THR A 58 1.36 6.33 5.77
C THR A 58 2.03 6.73 7.08
N PHE A 59 1.34 6.50 8.20
CA PHE A 59 1.94 6.53 9.54
C PHE A 59 2.65 5.21 9.90
N ASN A 60 2.34 4.12 9.19
CA ASN A 60 2.86 2.78 9.47
C ASN A 60 4.21 2.52 8.76
N GLN A 61 5.07 3.52 8.65
CA GLN A 61 6.32 3.44 7.86
C GLN A 61 7.19 2.23 8.23
N LYS A 62 7.31 1.93 9.53
CA LYS A 62 8.07 0.76 10.01
C LYS A 62 7.50 -0.57 9.51
N HIS A 63 6.18 -0.66 9.37
CA HIS A 63 5.50 -1.85 8.87
C HIS A 63 5.75 -2.05 7.37
N TYR A 64 5.74 -0.95 6.62
CA TYR A 64 5.94 -0.94 5.17
C TYR A 64 7.42 -1.03 4.75
N ALA A 65 8.37 -0.75 5.66
CA ALA A 65 9.81 -0.75 5.38
C ALA A 65 10.37 -2.09 4.88
N VAL A 66 9.65 -3.20 5.10
CA VAL A 66 10.06 -4.54 4.65
C VAL A 66 9.80 -4.76 3.16
N ILE A 67 8.97 -3.93 2.52
CA ILE A 67 8.58 -4.07 1.12
C ILE A 67 9.68 -3.48 0.23
N PRO A 68 10.36 -4.29 -0.59
CA PRO A 68 11.46 -3.79 -1.42
C PRO A 68 10.99 -2.75 -2.44
N GLY A 69 11.74 -1.66 -2.57
CA GLY A 69 11.45 -0.58 -3.53
C GLY A 69 10.33 0.37 -3.10
N LEU A 70 9.67 0.14 -1.96
CA LEU A 70 8.59 1.00 -1.51
C LEU A 70 9.15 2.28 -0.85
N GLN A 71 8.73 3.43 -1.39
CA GLN A 71 8.95 4.73 -0.76
C GLN A 71 7.77 5.05 0.14
N THR A 72 8.03 5.48 1.38
CA THR A 72 6.98 5.92 2.30
C THR A 72 7.20 7.37 2.72
N ILE A 73 6.10 8.10 2.91
CA ILE A 73 6.08 9.48 3.38
C ILE A 73 5.12 9.55 4.57
N GLN A 74 5.55 10.14 5.69
CA GLN A 74 4.60 10.44 6.76
C GLN A 74 3.70 11.60 6.33
N PRO A 75 2.37 11.42 6.30
CA PRO A 75 1.48 12.52 6.02
C PRO A 75 1.46 13.48 7.22
N TYR A 76 1.44 14.78 6.91
CA TYR A 76 1.44 15.90 7.85
C TYR A 76 2.72 16.01 8.70
N LYS A 77 3.19 17.25 8.86
CA LYS A 77 4.24 17.56 9.83
C LYS A 77 3.57 17.77 11.19
N LYS A 78 4.19 17.27 12.26
CA LYS A 78 3.77 17.61 13.63
C LYS A 78 3.85 19.12 13.85
#